data_AF-A0A1A7WFF1-F1
#
_entry.id   AF-A0A1A7WFF1-F1
#
_cell.length_a   1.000
_cell.length_b   1.000
_cell.length_c   1.000
_cell.angle_alpha   90.00
_cell.angle_beta   90.00
_cell.angle_gamma   90.00
#
_symmetry.space_group_name_H-M   'P 1'
#
loop_
_entity.id
_entity.type
_entity.pdbx_description
1 polymer ?
#
loop_
_entity_poly.entity_id
_entity_poly.type
_entity_poly.pdbx_seq_one_letter_code
_entity_poly.pdbx_strand_id
1 'polypeptide(L)'
;LSSDFMSVYRPLSILHNSFESIILAGDFNLHVYNLLDPLSKDFLNILKYMDFCQPVTQPTHNRGHTLDLVITLGLSISVFSVVDLAISDHYCVFFSI
;
A
#
# COMPACT_ATOMS: atom_id res chain seq x y z
N LEU A 1 -12.17 19.00 -4.33
CA LEU A 1 -11.48 17.78 -3.89
C LEU A 1 -12.50 16.92 -3.17
N SER A 2 -12.61 15.62 -3.48
CA SER A 2 -13.63 14.73 -2.89
C SER A 2 -13.41 14.54 -1.39
N SER A 3 -14.47 14.20 -0.65
CA SER A 3 -14.37 13.81 0.77
C SER A 3 -13.38 12.67 0.99
N ASP A 4 -13.38 11.72 0.06
CA ASP A 4 -12.61 10.48 0.14
C ASP A 4 -11.11 10.73 -0.10
N PHE A 5 -10.77 11.70 -0.95
CA PHE A 5 -9.40 12.16 -1.10
C PHE A 5 -8.86 12.71 0.23
N MET A 6 -9.65 13.55 0.91
CA MET A 6 -9.22 14.21 2.14
C MET A 6 -9.13 13.25 3.34
N SER A 7 -9.93 12.18 3.35
CA SER A 7 -9.91 11.20 4.44
C SER A 7 -8.59 10.41 4.50
N VAL A 8 -7.97 10.15 3.34
CA VAL A 8 -6.66 9.49 3.25
C VAL A 8 -5.50 10.48 3.27
N TYR A 9 -5.62 11.61 2.57
CA TYR A 9 -4.55 12.59 2.49
C TYR A 9 -4.11 13.12 3.86
N ARG A 10 -5.08 13.44 4.73
CA ARG A 10 -4.80 14.03 6.05
C ARG A 10 -3.93 13.13 6.95
N PRO A 11 -4.23 11.85 7.19
CA PRO A 11 -3.35 11.01 8.02
C PRO A 11 -1.97 10.83 7.40
N LEU A 12 -1.87 10.63 6.08
CA LEU A 12 -0.57 10.51 5.40
C LEU A 12 0.25 11.80 5.50
N SER A 13 -0.38 12.98 5.43
CA SER A 13 0.33 14.25 5.57
C SER A 13 0.84 14.48 6.98
N ILE A 14 0.10 14.09 8.01
CA ILE A 14 0.59 14.15 9.39
C ILE A 14 1.81 13.26 9.55
N LEU A 15 1.75 12.02 9.05
CA LEU A 15 2.87 11.08 9.10
C LEU A 15 4.10 11.61 8.35
N HIS A 16 3.93 12.05 7.11
CA HIS A 16 5.00 12.61 6.29
C HIS A 16 5.69 13.82 6.94
N ASN A 17 4.95 14.69 7.64
CA ASN A 17 5.53 15.85 8.31
C ASN A 17 6.14 15.53 9.68
N SER A 18 5.91 14.33 10.22
CA SER A 18 6.34 13.95 11.57
C SER A 18 7.55 13.03 11.58
N PHE A 19 7.82 12.33 10.48
CA PHE A 19 8.85 11.29 10.41
C PHE A 19 9.64 11.38 9.10
N GLU A 20 10.96 11.20 9.19
CA GLU A 20 11.85 11.15 8.02
C GLU A 20 11.78 9.80 7.29
N SER A 21 11.32 8.75 7.97
CA SER A 21 11.31 7.39 7.46
C SER A 21 10.09 6.64 7.98
N ILE A 22 9.32 6.03 7.07
CA ILE A 22 8.01 5.44 7.39
C ILE A 22 7.87 4.11 6.67
N ILE A 23 7.28 3.13 7.36
CA ILE A 23 6.74 1.90 6.78
C ILE A 23 5.32 1.73 7.31
N LEU A 24 4.34 1.67 6.40
CA LEU A 24 2.96 1.29 6.68
C LEU A 24 2.72 -0.05 6.02
N ALA A 25 2.40 -1.08 6.80
CA ALA A 25 2.15 -2.42 6.29
C ALA A 25 0.83 -2.97 6.86
N GLY A 26 0.01 -3.57 6.01
CA GLY A 26 -1.24 -4.18 6.42
C GLY A 26 -2.20 -4.41 5.26
N ASP A 27 -3.40 -4.90 5.59
CA ASP A 27 -4.51 -5.08 4.66
C ASP A 27 -5.26 -3.76 4.47
N PHE A 28 -5.17 -3.18 3.27
CA PHE A 28 -5.85 -1.94 2.92
C PHE A 28 -7.24 -2.16 2.33
N ASN A 29 -7.58 -3.39 1.93
CA ASN A 29 -8.82 -3.70 1.21
C ASN A 29 -9.09 -2.80 -0.02
N LEU A 30 -8.03 -2.34 -0.68
CA LEU A 30 -8.09 -1.55 -1.92
C LEU A 30 -7.58 -2.38 -3.09
N HIS A 31 -8.32 -2.39 -4.19
CA HIS A 31 -7.94 -3.09 -5.41
C HIS A 31 -6.91 -2.27 -6.21
N VAL A 32 -5.72 -2.05 -5.65
CA VAL A 32 -4.69 -1.15 -6.23
C VAL A 32 -4.21 -1.56 -7.62
N TYR A 33 -4.40 -2.83 -8.01
CA TYR A 33 -4.11 -3.33 -9.36
C TYR A 33 -5.17 -2.90 -10.40
N ASN A 34 -6.36 -2.47 -9.95
CA ASN A 34 -7.45 -2.04 -10.82
C ASN A 34 -7.42 -0.51 -11.03
N LEU A 35 -6.69 -0.07 -12.06
CA LEU A 35 -6.57 1.36 -12.40
C LEU A 35 -7.88 1.99 -12.93
N LEU A 36 -8.93 1.20 -13.14
CA LEU A 36 -10.26 1.69 -13.50
C LEU A 36 -11.11 2.05 -12.28
N ASP A 37 -10.73 1.61 -11.09
CA ASP A 37 -11.37 2.01 -9.84
C ASP A 37 -10.89 3.43 -9.43
N PRO A 38 -11.78 4.43 -9.40
CA PRO A 38 -11.40 5.80 -9.04
C PRO A 38 -10.76 5.91 -7.66
N LEU A 39 -11.23 5.12 -6.69
CA LEU A 39 -10.70 5.16 -5.32
C LEU A 39 -9.24 4.65 -5.28
N SER A 40 -8.99 3.49 -5.88
CA SER A 40 -7.63 2.93 -6.00
C SER A 40 -6.70 3.87 -6.77
N LYS A 41 -7.18 4.50 -7.85
CA LYS A 41 -6.41 5.46 -8.63
C LYS A 41 -6.06 6.72 -7.82
N ASP A 42 -7.02 7.28 -7.11
CA ASP A 42 -6.80 8.46 -6.27
C ASP A 42 -5.86 8.14 -5.10
N PHE A 43 -6.00 6.97 -4.48
CA PHE A 43 -5.09 6.49 -3.45
C PHE A 43 -3.64 6.43 -3.94
N LEU A 44 -3.39 5.78 -5.08
CA LEU A 44 -2.06 5.69 -5.68
C LEU A 44 -1.51 7.06 -6.10
N ASN A 45 -2.38 7.97 -6.56
CA ASN A 45 -1.99 9.34 -6.88
C ASN A 45 -1.57 10.12 -5.63
N ILE A 46 -2.25 9.94 -4.50
CA ILE A 46 -1.87 10.55 -3.22
C ILE A 46 -0.50 10.05 -2.78
N LEU A 47 -0.29 8.73 -2.80
CA LEU A 47 1.01 8.15 -2.44
C LEU A 47 2.13 8.75 -3.29
N LYS A 48 1.94 8.74 -4.61
CA LYS A 48 2.89 9.31 -5.57
C LYS A 48 3.11 10.82 -5.37
N TYR A 49 2.07 11.58 -5.08
CA TYR A 49 2.18 13.02 -4.84
C TYR A 49 3.00 13.35 -3.59
N MET A 50 2.98 12.45 -2.61
CA MET A 50 3.64 12.60 -1.32
C MET A 50 4.93 11.79 -1.21
N ASP A 51 5.50 11.37 -2.35
CA ASP A 51 6.73 10.58 -2.46
C ASP A 51 6.73 9.25 -1.68
N PHE A 52 5.55 8.71 -1.38
CA PHE A 52 5.42 7.36 -0.85
C PHE A 52 5.56 6.33 -1.97
N CYS A 53 6.26 5.24 -1.67
CA CYS A 53 6.41 4.08 -2.53
C CYS A 53 5.54 2.93 -2.04
N GLN A 54 4.94 2.17 -2.95
CA GLN A 54 4.32 0.88 -2.65
C GLN A 54 4.94 -0.13 -3.63
N PRO A 55 5.73 -1.13 -3.18
CA PRO A 55 6.39 -2.08 -4.07
C PRO A 55 5.69 -3.44 -4.20
N VAL A 56 4.62 -3.70 -3.46
CA VAL A 56 3.90 -4.98 -3.51
C VAL A 56 3.00 -4.99 -4.75
N THR A 57 3.42 -5.73 -5.77
CA THR A 57 2.72 -5.85 -7.07
C THR A 57 2.12 -7.23 -7.31
N GLN A 58 2.48 -8.21 -6.48
CA GLN A 58 1.99 -9.58 -6.59
C GLN A 58 0.64 -9.73 -5.86
N PRO A 59 -0.21 -10.70 -6.26
CA PRO A 59 -1.40 -11.04 -5.50
C PRO A 59 -1.05 -11.43 -4.08
N THR A 60 -1.76 -10.86 -3.10
CA THR A 60 -1.62 -11.14 -1.67
C THR A 60 -2.83 -11.87 -1.10
N HIS A 61 -3.81 -12.19 -1.94
CA HIS A 61 -5.01 -12.94 -1.60
C HIS A 61 -5.24 -14.06 -2.60
N ASN A 62 -5.80 -15.20 -2.17
CA ASN A 62 -6.01 -16.39 -2.99
C ASN A 62 -6.97 -16.23 -4.19
N ARG A 63 -7.69 -15.10 -4.23
CA ARG A 63 -8.54 -14.67 -5.36
C ARG A 63 -7.79 -13.86 -6.42
N GLY A 64 -6.47 -13.74 -6.30
CA GLY A 64 -5.64 -12.99 -7.25
C GLY A 64 -5.64 -11.47 -6.98
N HIS A 65 -6.07 -11.03 -5.80
CA HIS A 65 -6.11 -9.61 -5.43
C HIS A 65 -4.84 -9.21 -4.68
N THR A 66 -4.40 -7.97 -4.89
CA THR A 66 -3.37 -7.32 -4.07
C THR A 66 -4.08 -6.34 -3.13
N LEU A 67 -4.29 -6.76 -1.89
CA LEU A 67 -5.01 -6.00 -0.86
C LEU A 67 -4.08 -5.60 0.30
N ASP A 68 -3.18 -6.51 0.68
CA ASP A 68 -2.06 -6.22 1.57
C ASP A 68 -0.98 -5.41 0.87
N LEU A 69 -0.63 -4.25 1.44
CA LEU A 69 0.36 -3.34 0.89
C LEU A 69 1.47 -3.10 1.92
N VAL A 70 2.68 -2.83 1.42
CA VAL A 70 3.75 -2.20 2.18
C VAL A 70 4.04 -0.86 1.54
N ILE A 71 3.88 0.23 2.28
CA ILE A 71 4.01 1.61 1.80
C ILE A 71 5.17 2.26 2.57
N THR A 72 6.10 2.91 1.86
CA THR A 72 7.31 3.48 2.46
C THR A 72 7.52 4.94 2.09
N LEU A 73 8.16 5.69 3.00
CA LEU A 73 8.68 7.05 2.77
C LEU A 73 10.10 7.11 3.32
N GLY A 74 11.02 7.76 2.61
CA GLY A 74 12.41 7.94 3.06
C GLY A 74 13.24 6.64 3.16
N LEU A 75 12.68 5.51 2.76
CA LEU A 75 13.29 4.18 2.82
C LEU A 75 13.05 3.43 1.52
N SER A 76 14.08 2.72 1.06
CA SER A 76 13.95 1.74 -0.02
C SER A 76 13.69 0.38 0.60
N ILE A 77 12.71 -0.35 0.09
CA ILE A 77 12.47 -1.73 0.50
C ILE A 77 12.47 -2.65 -0.72
N SER A 78 12.80 -3.91 -0.51
CA SER A 78 12.71 -4.95 -1.53
C SER A 78 11.72 -6.02 -1.07
N VAL A 79 10.65 -6.20 -1.83
CA VAL A 79 9.71 -7.33 -1.66
C VAL A 79 10.33 -8.52 -2.37
N PHE A 80 10.67 -9.58 -1.62
CA PHE A 80 11.34 -10.74 -2.20
C PHE A 80 10.44 -11.97 -2.31
N SER A 81 9.38 -12.08 -1.50
CA SER A 81 8.42 -13.17 -1.64
C SER A 81 7.04 -12.84 -1.09
N VAL A 82 6.01 -13.31 -1.78
CA VAL A 82 4.64 -13.44 -1.26
C VAL A 82 4.31 -14.92 -1.18
N VAL A 83 3.98 -15.41 0.02
CA VAL A 83 3.92 -16.85 0.33
C VAL A 83 2.56 -17.24 0.91
N ASP A 84 1.94 -18.26 0.33
CA ASP A 84 0.79 -18.93 0.94
C ASP A 84 1.27 -19.78 2.12
N LEU A 85 0.91 -19.34 3.33
CA LEU A 85 1.21 -20.08 4.56
C LEU A 85 0.15 -21.15 4.88
N ALA A 86 -0.91 -21.27 4.07
CA ALA A 86 -2.03 -22.18 4.25
C ALA A 86 -2.77 -22.02 5.60
N ILE A 87 -2.72 -20.82 6.18
CA ILE A 87 -3.38 -20.47 7.45
C ILE A 87 -4.59 -19.54 7.28
N SER A 88 -4.69 -18.87 6.13
CA SER A 88 -5.82 -18.01 5.75
C SER A 88 -5.90 -17.91 4.21
N ASP A 89 -6.85 -17.12 3.71
CA ASP A 89 -6.95 -16.72 2.29
C ASP A 89 -5.98 -15.60 1.89
N HIS A 90 -5.24 -15.04 2.84
CA HIS A 90 -4.17 -14.06 2.61
C HIS A 90 -2.78 -14.74 2.57
N TYR A 91 -1.91 -14.17 1.75
CA TYR A 91 -0.51 -14.57 1.61
C TYR A 91 0.39 -13.65 2.44
N CYS A 92 1.44 -14.21 3.02
CA CYS A 92 2.42 -13.47 3.80
C CYS A 92 3.39 -12.72 2.87
N VAL A 93 3.52 -11.40 3.05
CA VAL A 93 4.45 -10.55 2.31
C VAL A 93 5.76 -10.43 3.08
N PHE A 94 6.84 -10.93 2.50
CA PHE A 94 8.19 -10.76 3.03
C PHE A 94 8.95 -9.68 2.28
N PHE A 95 9.56 -8.77 3.03
CA PHE A 95 10.35 -7.66 2.52
C PHE A 95 11.54 -7.35 3.44
N SER A 96 12.54 -6.68 2.90
CA SER A 96 13.70 -6.17 3.65
C SER A 96 13.84 -4.66 3.44
N ILE A 97 14.41 -4.00 4.45
CA ILE A 97 14.81 -2.59 4.46
C ILE A 97 16.30 -2.50 4.13
#